data_AF-A0A0S3U9F9-F1
#
_entry.id   AF-A0A0S3U9F9-F1
#
_cell.length_a   1.000
_cell.length_b   1.000
_cell.length_c   1.000
_cell.angle_alpha   90.00
_cell.angle_beta   90.00
_cell.angle_gamma   90.00
#
_symmetry.space_group_name_H-M   'P 1'
#
loop_
_entity.id
_entity.type
_entity.pdbx_description
1 polymer ?
#
loop_
_entity_poly.entity_id
_entity_poly.type
_entity_poly.pdbx_seq_one_letter_code
_entity_poly.pdbx_strand_id
1 'polypeptide(L)'
;MVESDVDSSIVKSLQKFSATVGLAMLCVLPLSGCANSPLAGSLKDSLAADPRLTGSPSPQSSPQQTAQLPPNFPTEVPRYPNATLIEARSTSNTPIEQSTDLFTRWSTSDDRDRIFNFYRDELQKNGWTLSEQNAEQGRLIASRQGLKVGVGVAAAQSGANFSIETQAEQQATQPGTLSPSPSASPSPNSSSAAFSDVEKAPQELRSYINDLAQLGVLTSQTKSGNTALFEPNKTITRRVYARWLVEANNRIYRDRPARQIRLAVETGQSAFRDVPAKDADFAVIQGLAEAGLIPSPLSGNNSANLFRPDAPLTREDLILWKIPVDTRQALPNATIESVKQTWGFQDANRIDPTALRAVYADFQNGDQANIRRAFGYTTIFQPKRSVTRAEAAAVLWYFGFQGDGISAQQALKGETKPQ
;
A
#
# COMPACT_ATOMS: atom_id res chain seq x y z
N MET A 1 -0.53 54.75 -36.02
CA MET A 1 -1.72 54.80 -36.91
C MET A 1 -1.48 53.77 -37.99
N VAL A 2 -1.84 52.52 -37.71
CA VAL A 2 -1.85 51.43 -38.69
C VAL A 2 -3.04 50.56 -38.33
N GLU A 3 -4.06 50.66 -39.16
CA GLU A 3 -5.30 49.92 -39.13
C GLU A 3 -5.51 49.39 -40.56
N SER A 4 -6.33 48.34 -40.66
CA SER A 4 -6.80 47.61 -41.85
C SER A 4 -5.76 46.78 -42.63
N ASP A 5 -5.98 45.46 -42.65
CA ASP A 5 -6.68 44.89 -43.80
C ASP A 5 -7.37 43.56 -43.46
N VAL A 6 -8.66 43.49 -43.78
CA VAL A 6 -9.55 42.32 -43.76
C VAL A 6 -10.36 42.39 -45.05
N ASP A 7 -10.22 41.41 -45.93
CA ASP A 7 -11.22 40.90 -46.88
C ASP A 7 -10.53 39.80 -47.74
N SER A 8 -11.15 38.80 -48.38
CA SER A 8 -12.54 38.38 -48.51
C SER A 8 -12.56 36.96 -49.11
N SER A 9 -13.57 36.20 -48.71
CA SER A 9 -14.41 35.25 -49.49
C SER A 9 -13.88 34.45 -50.70
N ILE A 10 -14.28 33.16 -50.77
CA ILE A 10 -15.28 32.63 -51.74
C ILE A 10 -15.60 31.15 -51.45
N VAL A 11 -16.82 30.76 -51.81
CA VAL A 11 -17.69 29.70 -51.29
C VAL A 11 -18.14 28.75 -52.44
N LYS A 12 -18.51 27.49 -52.09
CA LYS A 12 -19.26 26.43 -52.88
C LYS A 12 -18.41 25.67 -53.92
N SER A 13 -18.51 24.35 -54.12
CA SER A 13 -19.68 23.50 -54.43
C SER A 13 -19.27 22.00 -54.40
N LEU A 14 -19.96 21.12 -53.66
CA LEU A 14 -20.84 20.03 -54.16
C LEU A 14 -20.32 19.20 -55.37
N GLN A 15 -20.07 17.89 -55.16
CA GLN A 15 -20.63 16.84 -56.02
C GLN A 15 -20.62 15.44 -55.36
N LYS A 16 -21.79 14.81 -55.42
CA LYS A 16 -22.12 13.44 -55.01
C LYS A 16 -21.67 12.45 -56.09
N PHE A 17 -21.25 11.26 -55.70
CA PHE A 17 -21.34 10.08 -56.57
C PHE A 17 -21.94 8.91 -55.78
N SER A 18 -23.18 8.58 -56.11
CA SER A 18 -23.83 7.31 -55.79
C SER A 18 -23.81 6.45 -57.04
N ALA A 19 -23.48 5.17 -56.90
CA ALA A 19 -24.02 4.10 -57.74
C ALA A 19 -23.92 2.77 -56.99
N THR A 20 -25.06 2.36 -56.46
CA THR A 20 -25.43 0.99 -56.06
C THR A 20 -25.69 0.11 -57.28
N VAL A 21 -25.39 -1.20 -57.19
CA VAL A 21 -26.14 -2.42 -57.60
C VAL A 21 -25.17 -3.60 -57.38
N GLY A 22 -25.47 -4.75 -56.79
CA GLY A 22 -26.68 -5.31 -56.22
C GLY A 22 -26.40 -6.74 -55.69
N LEU A 23 -26.98 -7.04 -54.52
CA LEU A 23 -27.62 -8.28 -54.06
C LEU A 23 -27.12 -9.65 -54.59
N ALA A 24 -26.59 -10.50 -53.70
CA ALA A 24 -26.91 -11.93 -53.65
C ALA A 24 -26.48 -12.62 -52.34
N MET A 25 -27.44 -13.32 -51.73
CA MET A 25 -27.31 -14.60 -51.01
C MET A 25 -26.66 -14.65 -49.61
N LEU A 26 -27.55 -14.62 -48.61
CA LEU A 26 -27.72 -15.62 -47.55
C LEU A 26 -26.60 -16.68 -47.39
N CYS A 27 -25.83 -16.59 -46.29
CA CYS A 27 -25.18 -17.73 -45.65
C CYS A 27 -24.98 -17.43 -44.15
N VAL A 28 -25.93 -17.90 -43.34
CA VAL A 28 -25.76 -18.12 -41.90
C VAL A 28 -24.97 -19.43 -41.76
N LEU A 29 -23.76 -19.38 -41.19
CA LEU A 29 -23.07 -20.57 -40.69
C LEU A 29 -22.39 -20.28 -39.33
N PRO A 30 -22.36 -21.29 -38.44
CA PRO A 30 -22.24 -21.11 -36.99
C PRO A 30 -20.78 -21.00 -36.50
N LEU A 31 -20.62 -20.34 -35.34
CA LEU A 31 -19.45 -20.45 -34.48
C LEU A 31 -19.21 -21.92 -34.11
N SER A 32 -18.25 -22.56 -34.78
CA SER A 32 -17.70 -23.84 -34.36
C SER A 32 -16.45 -23.56 -33.53
N GLY A 33 -16.50 -23.95 -32.27
CA GLY A 33 -15.39 -23.81 -31.33
C GLY A 33 -14.15 -24.60 -31.79
N CYS A 34 -12.99 -23.99 -31.58
CA CYS A 34 -11.71 -24.68 -31.69
C CYS A 34 -11.55 -25.66 -30.51
N ALA A 35 -12.14 -26.85 -30.64
CA ALA A 35 -11.88 -27.99 -29.77
C ALA A 35 -11.41 -29.17 -30.63
N ASN A 36 -10.14 -29.12 -31.06
CA ASN A 36 -9.33 -30.29 -31.43
C ASN A 36 -7.91 -29.83 -31.82
N SER A 37 -7.08 -29.62 -30.81
CA SER A 37 -5.63 -29.63 -30.96
C SER A 37 -5.10 -30.82 -30.13
N PRO A 38 -4.14 -31.62 -30.63
CA PRO A 38 -3.59 -32.77 -29.91
C PRO A 38 -2.85 -32.40 -28.61
N LEU A 39 -2.72 -31.10 -28.29
CA LEU A 39 -2.26 -30.61 -26.98
C LEU A 39 -3.34 -30.61 -25.88
N ALA A 40 -4.62 -30.70 -26.23
CA ALA A 40 -5.72 -30.69 -25.24
C ALA A 40 -5.92 -32.05 -24.55
N GLY A 41 -5.44 -33.14 -25.16
CA GLY A 41 -5.51 -34.49 -24.57
C GLY A 41 -4.53 -34.66 -23.40
N SER A 42 -3.28 -34.21 -23.56
CA SER A 42 -2.24 -34.38 -22.55
C SER A 42 -2.45 -33.53 -21.28
N LEU A 43 -3.13 -32.38 -21.38
CA LEU A 43 -3.53 -31.58 -20.22
C LEU A 43 -4.71 -32.19 -19.45
N LYS A 44 -5.62 -32.88 -20.15
CA LYS A 44 -6.76 -33.58 -19.53
C LYS A 44 -6.30 -34.78 -18.72
N ASP A 45 -5.28 -35.49 -19.20
CA ASP A 45 -4.71 -36.63 -18.50
C ASP A 45 -3.81 -36.21 -17.32
N SER A 46 -3.17 -35.03 -17.37
CA SER A 46 -2.40 -34.49 -16.23
C SER A 46 -3.25 -33.87 -15.11
N LEU A 47 -4.54 -33.62 -15.38
CA LEU A 47 -5.51 -33.08 -14.41
C LEU A 47 -6.57 -34.11 -14.00
N ALA A 48 -6.51 -35.33 -14.54
CA ALA A 48 -7.34 -36.43 -14.08
C ALA A 48 -6.99 -36.76 -12.62
N ALA A 49 -8.01 -36.89 -11.77
CA ALA A 49 -7.84 -37.31 -10.40
C ALA A 49 -7.13 -38.67 -10.35
N ASP A 50 -6.19 -38.83 -9.42
CA ASP A 50 -5.50 -40.10 -9.17
C ASP A 50 -6.55 -41.22 -8.99
N PRO A 51 -6.54 -42.28 -9.83
CA PRO A 51 -7.50 -43.39 -9.75
C PRO A 51 -7.41 -44.19 -8.44
N ARG A 52 -6.45 -43.87 -7.55
CA ARG A 52 -6.37 -44.42 -6.20
C ARG A 52 -7.22 -43.67 -5.17
N LEU A 53 -7.87 -42.56 -5.53
CA LEU A 53 -8.88 -41.88 -4.72
C LEU A 53 -10.30 -42.34 -5.12
N THR A 54 -10.58 -43.64 -4.97
CA THR A 54 -11.95 -44.17 -5.12
C THR A 54 -12.73 -43.90 -3.83
N GLY A 55 -13.21 -42.66 -3.73
CA GLY A 55 -14.07 -42.19 -2.65
C GLY A 55 -14.37 -40.72 -2.85
N SER A 56 -15.40 -40.40 -3.63
CA SER A 56 -15.92 -39.04 -3.68
C SER A 56 -16.31 -38.62 -2.26
N PRO A 57 -15.72 -37.57 -1.68
CA PRO A 57 -16.39 -36.92 -0.57
C PRO A 57 -17.64 -36.28 -1.20
N SER A 58 -18.80 -36.83 -0.88
CA SER A 58 -20.05 -36.08 -0.91
C SER A 58 -19.80 -34.67 -0.33
N PRO A 59 -20.41 -33.59 -0.85
CA PRO A 59 -20.42 -32.32 -0.13
C PRO A 59 -21.04 -32.59 1.24
N GLN A 60 -20.18 -32.80 2.23
CA GLN A 60 -20.57 -32.96 3.61
C GLN A 60 -21.09 -31.59 3.99
N SER A 61 -22.42 -31.47 4.02
CA SER A 61 -23.12 -30.42 4.73
C SER A 61 -22.51 -30.36 6.13
N SER A 62 -21.61 -29.41 6.34
CA SER A 62 -21.22 -28.99 7.68
C SER A 62 -22.52 -28.70 8.42
N PRO A 63 -22.75 -29.26 9.62
CA PRO A 63 -23.97 -28.98 10.35
C PRO A 63 -24.12 -27.46 10.45
N GLN A 64 -25.28 -26.94 10.03
CA GLN A 64 -25.75 -25.61 10.43
C GLN A 64 -25.88 -25.64 11.96
N GLN A 65 -24.76 -25.46 12.66
CA GLN A 65 -24.79 -24.95 14.01
C GLN A 65 -25.30 -23.51 13.88
N THR A 66 -26.53 -23.28 14.32
CA THR A 66 -26.97 -21.94 14.69
C THR A 66 -25.93 -21.40 15.66
N ALA A 67 -25.06 -20.49 15.18
CA ALA A 67 -24.08 -19.84 16.02
C ALA A 67 -24.85 -19.20 17.19
N GLN A 68 -24.47 -19.52 18.42
CA GLN A 68 -25.01 -18.86 19.61
C GLN A 68 -24.18 -17.62 19.89
N LEU A 69 -24.84 -16.53 20.25
CA LEU A 69 -24.14 -15.30 20.60
C LEU A 69 -23.32 -15.55 21.87
N PRO A 70 -22.04 -15.13 21.92
CA PRO A 70 -21.21 -15.31 23.11
C PRO A 70 -21.85 -14.64 24.33
N PRO A 71 -21.80 -15.28 25.52
CA PRO A 71 -22.42 -14.74 26.74
C PRO A 71 -21.81 -13.39 27.19
N ASN A 72 -20.57 -13.14 26.79
CA ASN A 72 -19.77 -11.95 27.03
C ASN A 72 -19.90 -10.89 25.91
N PHE A 73 -20.82 -11.05 24.96
CA PHE A 73 -21.08 -10.00 23.96
C PHE A 73 -21.62 -8.74 24.65
N PRO A 74 -21.02 -7.55 24.42
CA PRO A 74 -21.35 -6.36 25.20
C PRO A 74 -22.82 -5.98 25.06
N THR A 75 -23.51 -5.83 26.19
CA THR A 75 -24.95 -5.50 26.24
C THR A 75 -25.26 -4.08 25.78
N GLU A 76 -24.23 -3.23 25.76
CA GLU A 76 -24.27 -1.83 25.35
C GLU A 76 -24.39 -1.66 23.83
N VAL A 77 -24.09 -2.72 23.06
CA VAL A 77 -24.25 -2.72 21.60
C VAL A 77 -25.71 -3.00 21.23
N PRO A 78 -26.39 -2.08 20.50
CA PRO A 78 -27.77 -2.29 20.07
C PRO A 78 -27.94 -3.57 19.25
N ARG A 79 -29.01 -4.32 19.51
CA ARG A 79 -29.35 -5.54 18.77
C ARG A 79 -30.39 -5.22 17.71
N TYR A 80 -30.09 -5.55 16.45
CA TYR A 80 -31.04 -5.39 15.36
C TYR A 80 -32.20 -6.39 15.48
N PRO A 81 -33.47 -5.93 15.58
CA PRO A 81 -34.63 -6.84 15.60
C PRO A 81 -34.84 -7.39 14.18
N ASN A 82 -34.98 -8.71 14.02
CA ASN A 82 -35.09 -9.44 12.74
C ASN A 82 -33.77 -9.84 12.05
N ALA A 83 -32.73 -10.15 12.83
CA ALA A 83 -31.50 -10.73 12.30
C ALA A 83 -31.22 -12.14 12.86
N THR A 84 -30.66 -13.01 12.02
CA THR A 84 -30.19 -14.36 12.40
C THR A 84 -28.67 -14.37 12.47
N LEU A 85 -28.09 -14.86 13.58
CA LEU A 85 -26.65 -14.97 13.74
C LEU A 85 -26.09 -16.12 12.88
N ILE A 86 -25.12 -15.81 12.02
CA ILE A 86 -24.42 -16.76 11.16
C ILE A 86 -23.12 -17.23 11.83
N GLU A 87 -22.36 -16.31 12.42
CA GLU A 87 -21.02 -16.58 12.93
C GLU A 87 -20.71 -15.69 14.14
N ALA A 88 -20.01 -16.26 15.13
CA ALA A 88 -19.38 -15.52 16.21
C ALA A 88 -17.99 -16.11 16.49
N ARG A 89 -16.98 -15.25 16.63
CA ARG A 89 -15.59 -15.65 16.92
C ARG A 89 -14.86 -14.58 17.74
N SER A 90 -13.80 -14.99 18.45
CA SER A 90 -12.84 -14.07 19.06
C SER A 90 -11.87 -13.56 18.00
N THR A 91 -11.55 -12.27 18.02
CA THR A 91 -10.51 -11.66 17.16
C THR A 91 -9.15 -11.54 17.87
N SER A 92 -9.07 -12.01 19.11
CA SER A 92 -7.85 -12.09 19.91
C SER A 92 -7.44 -13.54 20.19
N ASN A 93 -6.26 -13.76 20.77
CA ASN A 93 -5.79 -15.08 21.20
C ASN A 93 -6.49 -15.61 22.47
N THR A 94 -7.56 -14.93 22.93
CA THR A 94 -8.34 -15.37 24.10
C THR A 94 -9.56 -16.19 23.65
N PRO A 95 -9.94 -17.25 24.39
CA PRO A 95 -11.17 -18.01 24.12
C PRO A 95 -12.39 -17.10 24.04
N ILE A 96 -13.33 -17.42 23.15
CA ILE A 96 -14.49 -16.57 22.84
C ILE A 96 -15.33 -16.20 24.06
N GLU A 97 -15.43 -17.09 25.07
CA GLU A 97 -16.18 -16.85 26.31
C GLU A 97 -15.54 -15.82 27.25
N GLN A 98 -14.26 -15.49 27.03
CA GLN A 98 -13.45 -14.62 27.88
C GLN A 98 -12.96 -13.36 27.15
N SER A 99 -13.31 -13.19 25.86
CA SER A 99 -12.81 -12.11 25.02
C SER A 99 -13.77 -10.92 24.95
N THR A 100 -13.28 -9.70 25.10
CA THR A 100 -14.03 -8.50 24.72
C THR A 100 -13.87 -8.13 23.25
N ASP A 101 -12.92 -8.81 22.57
CA ASP A 101 -12.56 -8.61 21.18
C ASP A 101 -13.29 -9.65 20.33
N LEU A 102 -14.53 -9.31 19.96
CA LEU A 102 -15.47 -10.24 19.34
C LEU A 102 -15.84 -9.79 17.93
N PHE A 103 -16.01 -10.76 17.03
CA PHE A 103 -16.58 -10.55 15.70
C PHE A 103 -17.84 -11.40 15.56
N THR A 104 -18.94 -10.77 15.19
CA THR A 104 -20.21 -11.44 14.90
C THR A 104 -20.70 -11.08 13.50
N ARG A 105 -21.35 -12.02 12.82
CA ARG A 105 -21.93 -11.82 11.48
C ARG A 105 -23.36 -12.33 11.44
N TRP A 106 -24.24 -11.52 10.87
CA TRP A 106 -25.69 -11.66 10.92
C TRP A 106 -26.29 -11.57 9.51
N SER A 107 -27.42 -12.24 9.31
CA SER A 107 -28.25 -12.15 8.11
C SER A 107 -29.62 -11.59 8.44
N THR A 108 -30.19 -10.76 7.57
CA THR A 108 -31.58 -10.33 7.65
C THR A 108 -32.18 -10.18 6.25
N SER A 109 -33.50 -10.33 6.16
CA SER A 109 -34.26 -10.04 4.95
C SER A 109 -34.47 -8.54 4.72
N ASP A 110 -34.16 -7.70 5.72
CA ASP A 110 -34.28 -6.25 5.64
C ASP A 110 -33.19 -5.61 4.75
N ASP A 111 -33.49 -4.43 4.20
CA ASP A 111 -32.56 -3.69 3.36
C ASP A 111 -31.37 -3.11 4.14
N ARG A 112 -30.25 -2.97 3.45
CA ARG A 112 -29.00 -2.42 3.98
C ARG A 112 -29.18 -1.04 4.64
N ASP A 113 -29.91 -0.14 4.00
CA ASP A 113 -30.09 1.23 4.49
C ASP A 113 -30.86 1.26 5.81
N ARG A 114 -31.78 0.31 6.00
CA ARG A 114 -32.55 0.17 7.25
C ARG A 114 -31.64 -0.20 8.42
N ILE A 115 -30.71 -1.13 8.20
CA ILE A 115 -29.76 -1.58 9.22
C ILE A 115 -28.76 -0.48 9.54
N PHE A 116 -28.24 0.19 8.51
CA PHE A 116 -27.30 1.29 8.68
C PHE A 116 -27.91 2.44 9.50
N ASN A 117 -29.12 2.87 9.14
CA ASN A 117 -29.81 3.94 9.86
C ASN A 117 -30.15 3.53 11.30
N PHE A 118 -30.59 2.27 11.52
CA PHE A 118 -30.81 1.75 12.88
C PHE A 118 -29.58 1.87 13.76
N TYR A 119 -28.42 1.37 13.31
CA TYR A 119 -27.20 1.40 14.11
C TYR A 119 -26.69 2.82 14.35
N ARG A 120 -26.79 3.71 13.36
CA ARG A 120 -26.45 5.12 13.53
C ARG A 120 -27.30 5.75 14.64
N ASP A 121 -28.62 5.61 14.54
CA ASP A 121 -29.57 6.28 15.42
C ASP A 121 -29.52 5.71 16.84
N GLU A 122 -29.45 4.38 16.99
CA GLU A 122 -29.36 3.74 18.30
C GLU A 122 -28.00 3.96 18.98
N LEU A 123 -26.88 3.97 18.25
CA LEU A 123 -25.59 4.30 18.86
C LEU A 123 -25.58 5.76 19.38
N GLN A 124 -26.08 6.71 18.59
CA GLN A 124 -26.18 8.12 19.03
C GLN A 124 -27.10 8.29 20.23
N LYS A 125 -28.28 7.67 20.18
CA LYS A 125 -29.28 7.74 21.27
C LYS A 125 -28.75 7.14 22.57
N ASN A 126 -27.93 6.10 22.48
CA ASN A 126 -27.34 5.43 23.64
C ASN A 126 -25.98 6.04 24.06
N GLY A 127 -25.66 7.28 23.64
CA GLY A 127 -24.49 8.01 24.14
C GLY A 127 -23.15 7.47 23.64
N TRP A 128 -23.12 6.83 22.48
CA TRP A 128 -21.89 6.47 21.79
C TRP A 128 -21.36 7.64 20.94
N THR A 129 -20.04 7.80 20.92
CA THR A 129 -19.37 8.79 20.06
C THR A 129 -19.07 8.17 18.71
N LEU A 130 -19.77 8.61 17.67
CA LEU A 130 -19.48 8.19 16.29
C LEU A 130 -18.16 8.80 15.82
N SER A 131 -17.20 7.94 15.48
CA SER A 131 -15.91 8.33 14.90
C SER A 131 -15.90 8.18 13.37
N GLU A 132 -16.71 7.27 12.82
CA GLU A 132 -16.86 7.05 11.38
C GLU A 132 -18.31 6.75 11.02
N GLN A 133 -18.82 7.37 9.95
CA GLN A 133 -20.12 7.08 9.37
C GLN A 133 -20.05 7.22 7.86
N ASN A 134 -20.13 6.09 7.15
CA ASN A 134 -20.15 6.06 5.70
C ASN A 134 -21.34 5.20 5.22
N ALA A 135 -22.41 5.86 4.78
CA ALA A 135 -23.62 5.18 4.29
C ALA A 135 -23.36 4.41 2.99
N GLU A 136 -22.59 5.00 2.06
CA GLU A 136 -22.25 4.40 0.76
C GLU A 136 -21.44 3.11 0.90
N GLN A 137 -20.61 3.01 1.94
CA GLN A 137 -19.85 1.79 2.28
C GLN A 137 -20.50 0.94 3.39
N GLY A 138 -21.56 1.45 4.03
CA GLY A 138 -22.35 0.71 5.03
C GLY A 138 -21.58 0.53 6.32
N ARG A 139 -20.65 1.44 6.62
CA ARG A 139 -19.70 1.33 7.72
C ARG A 139 -19.95 2.39 8.80
N LEU A 140 -20.00 1.96 10.05
CA LEU A 140 -20.12 2.80 11.24
C LEU A 140 -19.06 2.39 12.26
N ILE A 141 -18.39 3.37 12.88
CA ILE A 141 -17.51 3.12 14.02
C ILE A 141 -17.92 4.07 15.14
N ALA A 142 -18.13 3.51 16.33
CA ALA A 142 -18.45 4.28 17.53
C ALA A 142 -17.66 3.80 18.74
N SER A 143 -17.44 4.69 19.71
CA SER A 143 -16.78 4.36 20.98
C SER A 143 -17.57 4.88 22.17
N ARG A 144 -17.56 4.12 23.28
CA ARG A 144 -18.22 4.47 24.53
C ARG A 144 -17.55 3.75 25.70
N GLN A 145 -17.18 4.48 26.75
CA GLN A 145 -16.68 3.93 28.02
C GLN A 145 -15.56 2.86 27.87
N GLY A 146 -14.60 3.10 26.97
CA GLY A 146 -13.49 2.16 26.75
C GLY A 146 -13.85 0.94 25.89
N LEU A 147 -15.01 0.95 25.22
CA LEU A 147 -15.42 -0.06 24.25
C LEU A 147 -15.56 0.60 22.88
N LYS A 148 -14.93 0.03 21.87
CA LYS A 148 -15.04 0.44 20.46
C LYS A 148 -15.85 -0.59 19.69
N VAL A 149 -16.77 -0.13 18.86
CA VAL A 149 -17.64 -0.96 18.03
C VAL A 149 -17.54 -0.54 16.58
N GLY A 150 -17.31 -1.50 15.69
CA GLY A 150 -17.41 -1.35 14.25
C GLY A 150 -18.62 -2.13 13.71
N VAL A 151 -19.50 -1.47 12.97
CA VAL A 151 -20.61 -2.10 12.25
C VAL A 151 -20.35 -1.98 10.75
N GLY A 152 -20.40 -3.11 10.05
CA GLY A 152 -20.32 -3.15 8.58
C GLY A 152 -21.57 -3.80 8.00
N VAL A 153 -22.20 -3.19 7.01
CA VAL A 153 -23.44 -3.67 6.38
C VAL A 153 -23.22 -3.82 4.88
N ALA A 154 -23.52 -5.00 4.34
CA ALA A 154 -23.41 -5.32 2.93
C ALA A 154 -24.74 -5.85 2.38
N ALA A 155 -25.07 -5.49 1.14
CA ALA A 155 -26.22 -6.05 0.45
C ALA A 155 -25.99 -7.54 0.14
N ALA A 156 -27.02 -8.36 0.26
CA ALA A 156 -27.02 -9.78 -0.09
C ALA A 156 -28.05 -10.05 -1.21
N GLN A 157 -28.02 -11.24 -1.80
CA GLN A 157 -28.97 -11.61 -2.87
C GLN A 157 -30.43 -11.61 -2.40
N SER A 158 -30.69 -11.77 -1.10
CA SER A 158 -32.02 -11.68 -0.47
C SER A 158 -31.88 -10.98 0.89
N GLY A 159 -31.94 -9.64 0.88
CA GLY A 159 -31.78 -8.79 2.07
C GLY A 159 -30.36 -8.28 2.26
N ALA A 160 -29.84 -8.30 3.49
CA ALA A 160 -28.53 -7.79 3.83
C ALA A 160 -27.83 -8.63 4.90
N ASN A 161 -26.49 -8.63 4.83
CA ASN A 161 -25.64 -9.19 5.86
C ASN A 161 -24.92 -8.05 6.58
N PHE A 162 -24.79 -8.16 7.90
CA PHE A 162 -24.01 -7.19 8.67
C PHE A 162 -23.09 -7.88 9.66
N SER A 163 -21.99 -7.22 9.97
CA SER A 163 -21.03 -7.66 10.97
C SER A 163 -20.87 -6.61 12.06
N ILE A 164 -20.69 -7.08 13.28
CA ILE A 164 -20.35 -6.25 14.43
C ILE A 164 -19.02 -6.76 14.99
N GLU A 165 -18.07 -5.85 15.10
CA GLU A 165 -16.79 -6.06 15.76
C GLU A 165 -16.73 -5.21 17.03
N THR A 166 -16.38 -5.81 18.15
CA THR A 166 -16.17 -5.11 19.43
C THR A 166 -14.70 -5.21 19.83
N GLN A 167 -14.15 -4.16 20.43
CA GLN A 167 -12.78 -4.15 20.92
C GLN A 167 -12.70 -3.35 22.23
N ALA A 168 -12.00 -3.87 23.24
CA ALA A 168 -11.69 -3.10 24.45
C ALA A 168 -10.56 -2.08 24.17
N GLU A 169 -10.81 -0.83 24.49
CA GLU A 169 -9.87 0.27 24.37
C GLU A 169 -9.06 0.37 25.68
N GLN A 170 -7.81 -0.08 25.66
CA GLN A 170 -6.94 -0.02 26.84
C GLN A 170 -6.62 1.44 27.18
N GLN A 171 -7.17 1.93 28.29
CA GLN A 171 -6.72 3.18 28.93
C GLN A 171 -5.26 3.01 29.37
N ALA A 172 -4.38 3.89 28.88
CA ALA A 172 -3.01 3.99 29.36
C ALA A 172 -2.99 4.56 30.79
N THR A 173 -3.12 3.70 31.80
CA THR A 173 -2.82 4.06 33.19
C THR A 173 -1.32 4.03 33.42
N GLN A 174 -0.72 5.21 33.63
CA GLN A 174 0.60 5.36 34.23
C GLN A 174 0.62 4.81 35.67
N PRO A 175 1.67 4.09 36.07
CA PRO A 175 2.07 4.01 37.47
C PRO A 175 3.47 4.60 37.69
N GLY A 176 3.54 5.54 38.64
CA GLY A 176 4.48 5.48 39.77
C GLY A 176 5.98 5.60 39.49
N THR A 177 6.50 6.77 39.83
CA THR A 177 7.91 7.10 40.08
C THR A 177 8.67 6.09 40.94
N LEU A 178 9.71 5.44 40.38
CA LEU A 178 10.98 5.10 41.04
C LEU A 178 12.11 5.14 39.99
N SER A 179 13.25 5.72 40.36
CA SER A 179 14.47 5.93 39.53
C SER A 179 15.67 5.33 40.28
N PRO A 180 16.86 5.10 39.68
CA PRO A 180 17.18 4.40 38.43
C PRO A 180 18.28 3.32 38.62
N SER A 181 18.46 2.40 37.65
CA SER A 181 19.79 1.87 37.30
C SER A 181 19.78 1.22 35.90
N PRO A 182 20.86 1.32 35.12
CA PRO A 182 20.79 1.37 33.67
C PRO A 182 20.88 0.00 33.03
N SER A 183 20.00 -0.28 32.08
CA SER A 183 20.30 -1.23 31.01
C SER A 183 19.89 -0.60 29.70
N ALA A 184 20.89 -0.29 28.87
CA ALA A 184 20.74 0.41 27.62
C ALA A 184 19.99 -0.47 26.62
N SER A 185 18.78 -0.08 26.27
CA SER A 185 18.14 -0.43 25.01
C SER A 185 17.57 0.85 24.39
N PRO A 186 17.88 1.16 23.12
CA PRO A 186 17.55 2.43 22.53
C PRO A 186 16.03 2.51 22.31
N SER A 187 15.35 3.31 23.12
CA SER A 187 14.00 3.77 22.79
C SER A 187 14.10 4.79 21.66
N PRO A 188 13.31 4.68 20.57
CA PRO A 188 13.23 5.72 19.57
C PRO A 188 12.48 6.90 20.17
N ASN A 189 13.21 7.92 20.63
CA ASN A 189 12.68 9.25 20.86
C ASN A 189 12.08 9.77 19.56
N SER A 190 10.79 9.54 19.35
CA SER A 190 10.00 10.22 18.31
C SER A 190 9.43 11.50 18.91
N SER A 191 10.30 12.45 19.25
CA SER A 191 9.88 13.85 19.21
C SER A 191 9.81 14.24 17.73
N SER A 192 8.74 14.93 17.31
CA SER A 192 8.67 15.55 15.99
C SER A 192 9.85 16.52 15.85
N ALA A 193 10.97 16.04 15.30
CA ALA A 193 12.22 16.77 15.33
C ALA A 193 12.17 17.87 14.27
N ALA A 194 12.00 19.12 14.71
CA ALA A 194 12.26 20.27 13.86
C ALA A 194 13.78 20.36 13.61
N PHE A 195 14.19 20.31 12.34
CA PHE A 195 15.60 20.45 11.94
C PHE A 195 15.93 21.92 11.67
N SER A 196 17.08 22.38 12.16
CA SER A 196 17.46 23.80 12.04
C SER A 196 18.07 24.19 10.70
N ASP A 197 18.40 23.21 9.85
CA ASP A 197 19.16 23.41 8.62
C ASP A 197 18.41 23.00 7.34
N VAL A 198 17.08 22.85 7.41
CA VAL A 198 16.23 22.53 6.24
C VAL A 198 16.39 23.54 5.11
N GLU A 199 16.63 24.81 5.44
CA GLU A 199 16.85 25.90 4.47
C GLU A 199 18.07 25.68 3.56
N LYS A 200 19.00 24.79 3.93
CA LYS A 200 20.13 24.41 3.07
C LYS A 200 19.72 23.49 1.91
N ALA A 201 18.52 22.91 1.95
CA ALA A 201 17.96 22.12 0.84
C ALA A 201 17.43 23.05 -0.27
N PRO A 202 17.38 22.57 -1.53
CA PRO A 202 16.61 23.23 -2.60
C PRO A 202 15.18 23.53 -2.15
N GLN A 203 14.67 24.71 -2.51
CA GLN A 203 13.39 25.23 -2.02
C GLN A 203 12.23 24.26 -2.24
N GLU A 204 12.24 23.59 -3.40
CA GLU A 204 11.23 22.66 -3.87
C GLU A 204 11.14 21.39 -3.01
N LEU A 205 12.22 21.04 -2.29
CA LEU A 205 12.30 19.81 -1.48
C LEU A 205 12.03 20.04 0.01
N ARG A 206 11.95 21.30 0.46
CA ARG A 206 11.86 21.64 1.89
C ARG A 206 10.58 21.15 2.54
N SER A 207 9.43 21.27 1.85
CA SER A 207 8.15 20.78 2.34
C SER A 207 8.17 19.27 2.59
N TYR A 208 8.77 18.50 1.66
CA TYR A 208 8.90 17.05 1.79
C TYR A 208 9.69 16.64 3.03
N ILE A 209 10.77 17.36 3.33
CA ILE A 209 11.59 17.15 4.52
C ILE A 209 10.75 17.43 5.78
N ASN A 210 10.04 18.56 5.81
CA ASN A 210 9.22 18.94 6.97
C ASN A 210 8.10 17.93 7.25
N ASP A 211 7.37 17.50 6.23
CA ASP A 211 6.29 16.52 6.39
C ASP A 211 6.83 15.17 6.90
N LEU A 212 7.94 14.69 6.35
CA LEU A 212 8.54 13.42 6.80
C LEU A 212 9.19 13.53 8.18
N ALA A 213 9.72 14.71 8.55
CA ALA A 213 10.19 15.00 9.90
C ALA A 213 9.04 14.96 10.91
N GLN A 214 7.89 15.55 10.55
CA GLN A 214 6.69 15.55 11.38
C GLN A 214 6.09 14.15 11.49
N LEU A 215 6.16 13.33 10.43
CA LEU A 215 5.83 11.90 10.51
C LEU A 215 6.83 11.10 11.34
N GLY A 216 7.98 11.67 11.72
CA GLY A 216 9.02 11.00 12.51
C GLY A 216 9.82 9.96 11.73
N VAL A 217 9.85 10.05 10.40
CA VAL A 217 10.66 9.16 9.53
C VAL A 217 12.15 9.54 9.60
N LEU A 218 12.42 10.85 9.62
CA LEU A 218 13.77 11.38 9.43
C LEU A 218 14.57 11.37 10.75
N THR A 219 15.81 10.91 10.66
CA THR A 219 16.71 10.82 11.81
C THR A 219 17.79 11.90 11.77
N SER A 220 18.06 12.57 12.90
CA SER A 220 19.21 13.48 13.05
C SER A 220 20.52 12.71 13.06
N GLN A 221 21.52 13.18 12.30
CA GLN A 221 22.86 12.56 12.28
C GLN A 221 23.80 13.19 13.30
N THR A 222 23.58 14.45 13.66
CA THR A 222 24.39 15.20 14.61
C THR A 222 23.48 16.07 15.47
N LYS A 223 23.82 16.16 16.75
CA LYS A 223 23.25 17.14 17.67
C LYS A 223 24.29 18.24 17.85
N SER A 224 23.99 19.44 17.39
CA SER A 224 24.83 20.62 17.69
C SER A 224 24.20 21.31 18.89
N GLY A 225 24.61 20.93 20.10
CA GLY A 225 23.91 21.33 21.32
C GLY A 225 22.49 20.74 21.38
N ASN A 226 21.48 21.60 21.60
CA ASN A 226 20.07 21.20 21.70
C ASN A 226 19.33 21.14 20.35
N THR A 227 19.98 21.46 19.22
CA THR A 227 19.33 21.45 17.89
C THR A 227 19.74 20.24 17.07
N ALA A 228 18.72 19.59 16.49
CA ALA A 228 18.88 18.46 15.58
C ALA A 228 19.23 18.96 14.17
N LEU A 229 20.29 18.42 13.56
CA LEU A 229 20.67 18.70 12.18
C LEU A 229 20.20 17.59 11.24
N PHE A 230 19.59 17.97 10.12
CA PHE A 230 19.17 17.09 9.05
C PHE A 230 20.29 16.79 8.05
N GLU A 231 21.14 17.78 7.74
CA GLU A 231 22.17 17.71 6.70
C GLU A 231 21.61 17.39 5.29
N PRO A 232 20.73 18.23 4.70
CA PRO A 232 19.98 17.89 3.49
C PRO A 232 20.85 17.51 2.27
N ASN A 233 22.01 18.15 2.11
CA ASN A 233 22.89 17.95 0.96
C ASN A 233 23.94 16.84 1.17
N LYS A 234 23.94 16.18 2.32
CA LYS A 234 24.84 15.06 2.59
C LYS A 234 24.36 13.83 1.84
N THR A 235 25.30 13.07 1.29
CA THR A 235 25.04 11.77 0.67
C THR A 235 24.38 10.81 1.66
N ILE A 236 23.27 10.19 1.26
CA ILE A 236 22.60 9.14 2.03
C ILE A 236 23.29 7.79 1.82
N THR A 237 23.44 7.02 2.90
CA THR A 237 23.91 5.63 2.80
C THR A 237 22.75 4.69 2.52
N ARG A 238 23.07 3.52 1.97
CA ARG A 238 22.09 2.46 1.66
C ARG A 238 21.27 2.05 2.88
N ARG A 239 21.92 1.87 4.03
CA ARG A 239 21.28 1.57 5.32
C ARG A 239 20.28 2.63 5.75
N VAL A 240 20.68 3.90 5.71
CA VAL A 240 19.81 5.00 6.15
C VAL A 240 18.58 5.07 5.25
N TYR A 241 18.75 4.92 3.94
CA TYR A 241 17.61 4.89 3.02
C TYR A 241 16.71 3.67 3.23
N ALA A 242 17.26 2.48 3.46
CA ALA A 242 16.47 1.28 3.76
C ALA A 242 15.58 1.48 4.99
N ARG A 243 16.12 2.06 6.07
CA ARG A 243 15.35 2.43 7.26
C ARG A 243 14.24 3.41 6.94
N TRP A 244 14.56 4.50 6.24
CA TRP A 244 13.56 5.51 5.88
C TRP A 244 12.49 4.96 4.95
N LEU A 245 12.82 4.06 4.03
CA LEU A 245 11.86 3.42 3.13
C LEU A 245 10.81 2.62 3.91
N VAL A 246 11.26 1.77 4.85
CA VAL A 246 10.37 0.98 5.69
C VAL A 246 9.56 1.86 6.64
N GLU A 247 10.20 2.80 7.34
CA GLU A 247 9.52 3.71 8.27
C GLU A 247 8.48 4.57 7.56
N ALA A 248 8.84 5.20 6.44
CA ALA A 248 7.92 6.06 5.70
C ALA A 248 6.72 5.26 5.18
N ASN A 249 6.96 4.11 4.55
CA ASN A 249 5.89 3.24 4.08
C ASN A 249 4.97 2.82 5.23
N ASN A 250 5.53 2.34 6.34
CA ASN A 250 4.74 1.78 7.44
C ASN A 250 3.95 2.84 8.21
N ARG A 251 4.46 4.07 8.28
CA ARG A 251 3.75 5.20 8.90
C ARG A 251 2.67 5.75 7.98
N ILE A 252 2.95 5.91 6.69
CA ILE A 252 1.96 6.36 5.70
C ILE A 252 0.81 5.34 5.56
N TYR A 253 1.13 4.05 5.64
CA TYR A 253 0.17 2.96 5.59
C TYR A 253 -0.11 2.32 6.95
N ARG A 254 -0.04 3.10 8.05
CA ARG A 254 -0.23 2.59 9.41
C ARG A 254 -1.56 1.82 9.59
N ASP A 255 -2.59 2.30 8.90
CA ASP A 255 -3.96 1.76 8.94
C ASP A 255 -4.22 0.71 7.85
N ARG A 256 -3.19 0.32 7.08
CA ARG A 256 -3.27 -0.69 6.01
C ARG A 256 -2.17 -1.75 6.20
N PRO A 257 -2.37 -2.74 7.10
CA PRO A 257 -1.34 -3.74 7.42
C PRO A 257 -0.82 -4.52 6.20
N ALA A 258 -1.68 -4.76 5.19
CA ALA A 258 -1.28 -5.42 3.94
C ALA A 258 -0.32 -4.58 3.08
N ARG A 259 -0.25 -3.26 3.29
CA ARG A 259 0.68 -2.35 2.62
C ARG A 259 1.96 -2.10 3.45
N GLN A 260 2.03 -2.58 4.69
CA GLN A 260 3.24 -2.45 5.51
C GLN A 260 4.31 -3.47 5.12
N ILE A 261 5.58 -3.04 5.20
CA ILE A 261 6.74 -3.90 5.03
C ILE A 261 7.04 -4.54 6.39
N ARG A 262 7.16 -5.87 6.41
CA ARG A 262 7.47 -6.63 7.63
C ARG A 262 8.97 -6.57 7.91
N LEU A 263 9.30 -6.41 9.19
CA LEU A 263 10.66 -6.55 9.68
C LEU A 263 10.99 -8.03 9.83
N ALA A 264 12.24 -8.40 9.55
CA ALA A 264 12.72 -9.76 9.76
C ALA A 264 12.88 -10.07 11.25
N VAL A 265 12.74 -11.34 11.59
CA VAL A 265 13.01 -11.86 12.95
C VAL A 265 14.48 -12.23 13.06
N GLU A 266 15.12 -11.91 14.18
CA GLU A 266 16.57 -12.08 14.42
C GLU A 266 17.07 -13.54 14.37
N THR A 267 16.16 -14.52 14.31
CA THR A 267 16.50 -15.96 14.24
C THR A 267 16.69 -16.47 12.81
N GLY A 268 16.46 -15.63 11.79
CA GLY A 268 16.58 -15.99 10.38
C GLY A 268 18.03 -16.08 9.87
N GLN A 269 18.24 -16.85 8.81
CA GLN A 269 19.52 -16.84 8.08
C GLN A 269 19.67 -15.52 7.32
N SER A 270 20.77 -14.80 7.56
CA SER A 270 21.03 -13.54 6.86
C SER A 270 21.21 -13.75 5.35
N ALA A 271 20.53 -12.92 4.57
CA ALA A 271 20.67 -12.86 3.11
C ALA A 271 22.01 -12.22 2.69
N PHE A 272 22.63 -11.41 3.57
CA PHE A 272 23.85 -10.65 3.26
C PHE A 272 24.97 -10.96 4.24
N ARG A 273 26.17 -11.24 3.74
CA ARG A 273 27.33 -11.61 4.58
C ARG A 273 27.85 -10.46 5.45
N ASP A 274 27.57 -9.23 5.05
CA ASP A 274 28.00 -7.99 5.73
C ASP A 274 26.89 -7.35 6.57
N VAL A 275 25.77 -8.03 6.77
CA VAL A 275 24.68 -7.63 7.68
C VAL A 275 24.33 -8.80 8.60
N PRO A 276 25.09 -9.02 9.69
CA PRO A 276 24.82 -10.10 10.64
C PRO A 276 23.55 -9.83 11.46
N ALA A 277 22.96 -10.86 12.08
CA ALA A 277 21.74 -10.74 12.90
C ALA A 277 21.84 -9.69 14.04
N LYS A 278 23.05 -9.39 14.52
CA LYS A 278 23.31 -8.40 15.57
C LYS A 278 23.44 -6.96 15.06
N ASP A 279 23.39 -6.77 13.74
CA ASP A 279 23.45 -5.45 13.13
C ASP A 279 22.19 -4.65 13.48
N ALA A 280 22.35 -3.37 13.83
CA ALA A 280 21.24 -2.54 14.31
C ALA A 280 20.12 -2.34 13.28
N ASP A 281 20.39 -2.50 11.98
CA ASP A 281 19.36 -2.46 10.93
C ASP A 281 19.16 -3.84 10.28
N PHE A 282 19.59 -4.92 10.93
CA PHE A 282 19.38 -6.27 10.44
C PHE A 282 17.91 -6.50 10.08
N ALA A 283 16.99 -6.28 11.03
CA ALA A 283 15.57 -6.53 10.84
C ALA A 283 14.97 -5.77 9.65
N VAL A 284 15.42 -4.53 9.41
CA VAL A 284 14.99 -3.68 8.29
C VAL A 284 15.55 -4.20 6.97
N ILE A 285 16.87 -4.37 6.89
CA ILE A 285 17.56 -4.75 5.66
C ILE A 285 17.18 -6.17 5.23
N GLN A 286 17.18 -7.10 6.18
CA GLN A 286 16.77 -8.48 5.96
C GLN A 286 15.29 -8.54 5.57
N GLY A 287 14.40 -7.78 6.24
CA GLY A 287 12.97 -7.76 5.90
C GLY A 287 12.69 -7.27 4.49
N LEU A 288 13.43 -6.26 4.01
CA LEU A 288 13.37 -5.81 2.61
C LEU A 288 13.84 -6.89 1.63
N ALA A 289 14.89 -7.65 1.97
CA ALA A 289 15.41 -8.72 1.13
C ALA A 289 14.44 -9.92 1.06
N GLU A 290 13.86 -10.31 2.21
CA GLU A 290 12.85 -11.37 2.30
C GLU A 290 11.55 -11.00 1.56
N ALA A 291 11.20 -9.72 1.55
CA ALA A 291 10.11 -9.19 0.73
C ALA A 291 10.45 -9.07 -0.76
N GLY A 292 11.70 -9.34 -1.17
CA GLY A 292 12.16 -9.19 -2.55
C GLY A 292 12.20 -7.75 -3.06
N LEU A 293 12.19 -6.76 -2.15
CA LEU A 293 12.15 -5.33 -2.48
C LEU A 293 13.53 -4.75 -2.77
N ILE A 294 14.59 -5.44 -2.34
CA ILE A 294 15.98 -5.10 -2.65
C ILE A 294 16.70 -6.33 -3.24
N PRO A 295 17.68 -6.14 -4.15
CA PRO A 295 18.44 -7.24 -4.73
C PRO A 295 19.17 -8.06 -3.65
N SER A 296 18.98 -9.37 -3.67
CA SER A 296 19.63 -10.32 -2.76
C SER A 296 19.72 -11.71 -3.38
N PRO A 297 20.40 -12.68 -2.74
CA PRO A 297 20.35 -14.07 -3.20
C PRO A 297 18.92 -14.64 -3.16
N LEU A 298 18.07 -14.16 -2.24
CA LEU A 298 16.67 -14.58 -2.12
C LEU A 298 15.83 -14.16 -3.33
N SER A 299 16.19 -13.06 -3.99
CA SER A 299 15.53 -12.60 -5.23
C SER A 299 16.12 -13.25 -6.48
N GLY A 300 16.95 -14.29 -6.35
CA GLY A 300 17.64 -14.97 -7.46
C GLY A 300 18.89 -14.26 -7.96
N ASN A 301 19.33 -13.18 -7.32
CA ASN A 301 20.57 -12.49 -7.67
C ASN A 301 21.73 -13.05 -6.82
N ASN A 302 22.32 -14.15 -7.28
CA ASN A 302 23.42 -14.84 -6.58
C ASN A 302 24.70 -14.01 -6.45
N SER A 303 24.82 -12.87 -7.14
CA SER A 303 25.95 -11.95 -7.00
C SER A 303 25.71 -10.90 -5.90
N ALA A 304 24.47 -10.70 -5.47
CA ALA A 304 24.08 -9.71 -4.46
C ALA A 304 24.25 -10.23 -3.01
N ASN A 305 25.37 -10.90 -2.69
CA ASN A 305 25.63 -11.46 -1.35
C ASN A 305 26.07 -10.42 -0.30
N LEU A 306 26.26 -9.17 -0.71
CA LEU A 306 26.69 -8.07 0.15
C LEU A 306 25.71 -6.90 -0.01
N PHE A 307 25.18 -6.40 1.10
CA PHE A 307 24.30 -5.23 1.09
C PHE A 307 25.08 -3.93 0.97
N ARG A 308 26.28 -3.85 1.55
CA ARG A 308 27.15 -2.66 1.65
C ARG A 308 26.45 -1.50 2.37
N PRO A 309 26.13 -1.64 3.67
CA PRO A 309 25.26 -0.70 4.38
C PRO A 309 25.74 0.75 4.37
N ASP A 310 27.05 0.97 4.48
CA ASP A 310 27.65 2.31 4.59
C ASP A 310 28.03 2.92 3.23
N ALA A 311 27.85 2.17 2.14
CA ALA A 311 28.10 2.72 0.81
C ALA A 311 27.03 3.77 0.43
N PRO A 312 27.39 4.78 -0.37
CA PRO A 312 26.43 5.71 -0.95
C PRO A 312 25.31 5.00 -1.71
N LEU A 313 24.08 5.49 -1.56
CA LEU A 313 22.97 5.06 -2.42
C LEU A 313 23.05 5.78 -3.77
N THR A 314 22.99 5.04 -4.87
CA THR A 314 22.95 5.59 -6.23
C THR A 314 21.52 5.93 -6.66
N ARG A 315 21.37 6.80 -7.66
CA ARG A 315 20.05 7.16 -8.23
C ARG A 315 19.30 5.96 -8.79
N GLU A 316 19.99 5.04 -9.47
CA GLU A 316 19.34 3.84 -10.00
C GLU A 316 18.87 2.89 -8.90
N ASP A 317 19.64 2.73 -7.81
CA ASP A 317 19.26 1.87 -6.67
C ASP A 317 18.08 2.49 -5.90
N LEU A 318 18.08 3.82 -5.72
CA LEU A 318 16.97 4.56 -5.12
C LEU A 318 15.64 4.22 -5.81
N ILE A 319 15.63 4.28 -7.15
CA ILE A 319 14.44 3.98 -7.96
C ILE A 319 14.14 2.48 -7.96
N LEU A 320 15.16 1.62 -8.13
CA LEU A 320 14.99 0.16 -8.10
C LEU A 320 14.31 -0.32 -6.81
N TRP A 321 14.65 0.26 -5.66
CA TRP A 321 14.08 -0.14 -4.38
C TRP A 321 12.72 0.49 -4.12
N LYS A 322 12.49 1.73 -4.59
CA LYS A 322 11.24 2.45 -4.34
C LYS A 322 10.07 1.91 -5.14
N ILE A 323 10.29 1.63 -6.42
CA ILE A 323 9.20 1.38 -7.37
C ILE A 323 8.37 0.12 -7.08
N PRO A 324 8.94 -1.01 -6.63
CA PRO A 324 8.15 -2.14 -6.17
C PRO A 324 7.23 -1.80 -4.98
N VAL A 325 7.64 -0.87 -4.11
CA VAL A 325 6.82 -0.41 -2.96
C VAL A 325 5.67 0.49 -3.41
N ASP A 326 5.89 1.30 -4.45
CA ASP A 326 4.86 2.17 -5.03
C ASP A 326 3.82 1.40 -5.82
N THR A 327 4.28 0.54 -6.72
CA THR A 327 3.43 -0.17 -7.68
C THR A 327 2.74 -1.37 -7.04
N ARG A 328 3.42 -2.08 -6.13
CA ARG A 328 2.97 -3.35 -5.54
C ARG A 328 2.51 -4.37 -6.58
N GLN A 329 3.11 -4.30 -7.76
CA GLN A 329 2.80 -5.12 -8.92
C GLN A 329 4.10 -5.59 -9.57
N ALA A 330 4.01 -6.61 -10.42
CA ALA A 330 5.13 -7.02 -11.23
C ALA A 330 5.54 -5.86 -12.16
N LEU A 331 6.84 -5.54 -12.16
CA LEU A 331 7.35 -4.48 -13.02
C LEU A 331 7.37 -4.96 -14.48
N PRO A 332 6.99 -4.10 -15.44
CA PRO A 332 7.09 -4.41 -16.85
C PRO A 332 8.54 -4.68 -17.27
N ASN A 333 8.71 -5.49 -18.31
CA ASN A 333 10.01 -5.60 -18.97
C ASN A 333 10.40 -4.24 -19.56
N ALA A 334 11.69 -3.91 -19.53
CA ALA A 334 12.21 -2.68 -20.09
C ALA A 334 13.56 -2.91 -20.75
N THR A 335 13.80 -2.15 -21.81
CA THR A 335 15.07 -2.07 -22.53
C THR A 335 15.63 -0.66 -22.42
N ILE A 336 16.92 -0.50 -22.74
CA ILE A 336 17.57 0.81 -22.84
C ILE A 336 16.76 1.73 -23.77
N GLU A 337 16.29 1.19 -24.90
CA GLU A 337 15.52 1.95 -25.88
C GLU A 337 14.17 2.41 -25.34
N SER A 338 13.45 1.55 -24.61
CA SER A 338 12.17 1.96 -23.99
C SER A 338 12.35 3.11 -22.99
N VAL A 339 13.44 3.11 -22.21
CA VAL A 339 13.76 4.21 -21.27
C VAL A 339 14.17 5.47 -22.01
N LYS A 340 14.93 5.37 -23.11
CA LYS A 340 15.26 6.53 -23.95
C LYS A 340 14.01 7.17 -24.54
N GLN A 341 13.07 6.37 -25.03
CA GLN A 341 11.84 6.85 -25.66
C GLN A 341 10.91 7.53 -24.66
N THR A 342 10.78 7.00 -23.44
CA THR A 342 9.90 7.60 -22.43
C THR A 342 10.54 8.79 -21.73
N TRP A 343 11.76 8.64 -21.21
CA TRP A 343 12.41 9.67 -20.40
C TRP A 343 13.27 10.66 -21.19
N GLY A 344 13.72 10.31 -22.40
CA GLY A 344 14.67 11.13 -23.15
C GLY A 344 16.08 11.14 -22.55
N PHE A 345 16.44 10.16 -21.73
CA PHE A 345 17.75 10.11 -21.09
C PHE A 345 18.88 9.82 -22.09
N GLN A 346 19.83 10.74 -22.20
CA GLN A 346 21.02 10.61 -23.03
C GLN A 346 21.95 9.49 -22.52
N ASP A 347 21.91 9.21 -21.21
CA ASP A 347 22.76 8.23 -20.54
C ASP A 347 22.01 6.96 -20.09
N ALA A 348 20.87 6.66 -20.73
CA ALA A 348 20.08 5.46 -20.43
C ALA A 348 20.88 4.14 -20.55
N ASN A 349 21.92 4.11 -21.39
CA ASN A 349 22.82 2.96 -21.54
C ASN A 349 23.73 2.72 -20.33
N ARG A 350 23.79 3.65 -19.37
CA ARG A 350 24.58 3.52 -18.13
C ARG A 350 23.75 3.00 -16.96
N ILE A 351 22.44 2.84 -17.13
CA ILE A 351 21.53 2.31 -16.11
C ILE A 351 21.77 0.80 -15.98
N ASP A 352 21.87 0.31 -14.75
CA ASP A 352 21.95 -1.12 -14.50
C ASP A 352 20.77 -1.87 -15.15
N PRO A 353 20.99 -2.99 -15.86
CA PRO A 353 19.90 -3.74 -16.50
C PRO A 353 18.76 -4.13 -15.55
N THR A 354 19.06 -4.38 -14.27
CA THR A 354 18.05 -4.72 -13.26
C THR A 354 17.20 -3.52 -12.84
N ALA A 355 17.73 -2.30 -13.00
CA ALA A 355 17.07 -1.03 -12.69
C ALA A 355 16.25 -0.46 -13.85
N LEU A 356 16.48 -0.89 -15.10
CA LEU A 356 15.75 -0.41 -16.28
C LEU A 356 14.23 -0.51 -16.11
N ARG A 357 13.74 -1.65 -15.61
CA ARG A 357 12.30 -1.89 -15.36
C ARG A 357 11.70 -0.93 -14.35
N ALA A 358 12.45 -0.58 -13.31
CA ALA A 358 12.00 0.36 -12.29
C ALA A 358 11.99 1.79 -12.83
N VAL A 359 13.03 2.20 -13.55
CA VAL A 359 13.10 3.51 -14.21
C VAL A 359 11.97 3.68 -15.24
N TYR A 360 11.72 2.66 -16.05
CA TYR A 360 10.62 2.67 -17.01
C TYR A 360 9.25 2.74 -16.33
N ALA A 361 9.03 1.95 -15.27
CA ALA A 361 7.78 1.97 -14.51
C ALA A 361 7.55 3.29 -13.77
N ASP A 362 8.60 3.96 -13.27
CA ASP A 362 8.48 5.28 -12.64
C ASP A 362 7.87 6.32 -13.59
N PHE A 363 8.21 6.26 -14.88
CA PHE A 363 7.62 7.15 -15.90
C PHE A 363 6.10 7.04 -15.97
N GLN A 364 5.57 5.82 -15.79
CA GLN A 364 4.13 5.54 -15.89
C GLN A 364 3.32 6.20 -14.76
N ASN A 365 4.00 6.72 -13.72
CA ASN A 365 3.38 7.51 -12.66
C ASN A 365 3.26 9.01 -13.01
N GLY A 366 3.66 9.41 -14.22
CA GLY A 366 3.49 10.77 -14.74
C GLY A 366 4.15 11.83 -13.85
N ASP A 367 3.40 12.85 -13.45
CA ASP A 367 3.89 13.92 -12.58
C ASP A 367 4.20 13.43 -11.15
N GLN A 368 3.67 12.26 -10.75
CA GLN A 368 3.99 11.60 -9.48
C GLN A 368 5.22 10.68 -9.57
N ALA A 369 5.97 10.71 -10.68
CA ALA A 369 7.23 9.99 -10.81
C ALA A 369 8.25 10.45 -9.77
N ASN A 370 8.94 9.49 -9.16
CA ASN A 370 9.96 9.75 -8.14
C ASN A 370 11.15 10.53 -8.72
N ILE A 371 11.55 10.24 -9.96
CA ILE A 371 12.64 10.96 -10.65
C ILE A 371 12.28 12.45 -10.80
N ARG A 372 11.06 12.77 -11.23
CA ARG A 372 10.62 14.17 -11.39
C ARG A 372 10.57 14.89 -10.05
N ARG A 373 10.05 14.22 -9.02
CA ARG A 373 9.90 14.79 -7.68
C ARG A 373 11.25 15.10 -7.03
N ALA A 374 12.25 14.23 -7.20
CA ALA A 374 13.55 14.37 -6.55
C ALA A 374 14.55 15.19 -7.37
N PHE A 375 14.55 15.05 -8.70
CA PHE A 375 15.59 15.59 -9.57
C PHE A 375 15.09 16.64 -10.56
N GLY A 376 13.78 16.93 -10.58
CA GLY A 376 13.17 17.83 -11.53
C GLY A 376 13.21 17.31 -12.97
N TYR A 377 13.08 18.22 -13.94
CA TYR A 377 13.29 17.90 -15.35
C TYR A 377 14.77 17.62 -15.62
N THR A 378 15.07 16.44 -16.18
CA THR A 378 16.43 16.08 -16.59
C THR A 378 16.41 15.20 -17.83
N THR A 379 17.38 15.41 -18.72
CA THR A 379 17.67 14.51 -19.86
C THR A 379 18.96 13.71 -19.65
N ILE A 380 19.61 13.86 -18.49
CA ILE A 380 20.79 13.10 -18.07
C ILE A 380 20.54 12.60 -16.64
N PHE A 381 20.23 11.32 -16.50
CA PHE A 381 19.79 10.74 -15.23
C PHE A 381 20.93 10.61 -14.22
N GLN A 382 22.14 10.32 -14.69
CA GLN A 382 23.33 10.02 -13.90
C GLN A 382 23.11 8.83 -12.95
N PRO A 383 22.83 7.61 -13.45
CA PRO A 383 22.37 6.49 -12.64
C PRO A 383 23.29 6.11 -11.48
N LYS A 384 24.61 6.30 -11.64
CA LYS A 384 25.64 5.98 -10.63
C LYS A 384 25.93 7.13 -9.66
N ARG A 385 25.29 8.29 -9.82
CA ARG A 385 25.48 9.43 -8.92
C ARG A 385 24.86 9.12 -7.55
N SER A 386 25.55 9.50 -6.50
CA SER A 386 25.06 9.40 -5.13
C SER A 386 23.88 10.33 -4.88
N VAL A 387 22.94 9.88 -4.05
CA VAL A 387 21.72 10.61 -3.69
C VAL A 387 21.93 11.39 -2.40
N THR A 388 21.42 12.62 -2.34
CA THR A 388 21.40 13.44 -1.12
C THR A 388 20.23 13.05 -0.21
N ARG A 389 20.31 13.40 1.08
CA ARG A 389 19.22 13.16 2.03
C ARG A 389 17.93 13.90 1.66
N ALA A 390 18.02 15.10 1.10
CA ALA A 390 16.86 15.85 0.60
C ALA A 390 16.17 15.16 -0.59
N GLU A 391 16.95 14.70 -1.58
CA GLU A 391 16.42 13.95 -2.74
C GLU A 391 15.76 12.63 -2.28
N ALA A 392 16.37 11.91 -1.33
CA ALA A 392 15.78 10.69 -0.78
C ALA A 392 14.48 10.95 -0.02
N ALA A 393 14.42 12.02 0.79
CA ALA A 393 13.19 12.44 1.46
C ALA A 393 12.09 12.77 0.44
N ALA A 394 12.42 13.47 -0.65
CA ALA A 394 11.47 13.76 -1.72
C ALA A 394 10.86 12.48 -2.30
N VAL A 395 11.68 11.48 -2.64
CA VAL A 395 11.19 10.18 -3.15
C VAL A 395 10.24 9.50 -2.17
N LEU A 396 10.54 9.52 -0.88
CA LEU A 396 9.73 8.89 0.17
C LEU A 396 8.48 9.68 0.58
N TRP A 397 8.30 10.91 0.09
CA TRP A 397 7.17 11.75 0.47
C TRP A 397 5.82 11.21 -0.04
N TYR A 398 5.80 10.37 -1.07
CA TYR A 398 4.58 9.78 -1.60
C TYR A 398 4.78 8.31 -1.92
N PHE A 399 3.78 7.50 -1.60
CA PHE A 399 3.75 6.08 -1.97
C PHE A 399 2.48 5.75 -2.72
N GLY A 400 2.64 5.15 -3.90
CA GLY A 400 1.54 4.64 -4.70
C GLY A 400 1.72 4.87 -6.19
N PHE A 401 0.73 4.48 -6.96
CA PHE A 401 0.82 4.40 -8.41
C PHE A 401 -0.48 4.83 -9.07
N GLN A 402 -0.39 5.61 -10.15
CA GLN A 402 -1.53 6.04 -10.97
C GLN A 402 -2.71 6.63 -10.18
N GLY A 403 -2.40 7.42 -9.15
CA GLY A 403 -3.40 8.10 -8.32
C GLY A 403 -3.89 7.30 -7.10
N ASP A 404 -3.65 5.99 -7.01
CA ASP A 404 -3.83 5.20 -5.79
C ASP A 404 -2.56 5.27 -4.94
N GLY A 405 -2.43 6.36 -4.19
CA GLY A 405 -1.34 6.56 -3.25
C GLY A 405 -1.63 7.66 -2.25
N ILE A 406 -0.79 7.70 -1.22
CA ILE A 406 -0.90 8.59 -0.08
C ILE A 406 0.42 9.34 0.07
N SER A 407 0.36 10.66 0.20
CA SER A 407 1.52 11.48 0.55
C SER A 407 1.73 11.53 2.07
N ALA A 408 2.94 11.91 2.49
CA ALA A 408 3.26 12.16 3.88
C ALA A 408 2.33 13.22 4.48
N GLN A 409 2.03 14.27 3.71
CA GLN A 409 1.09 15.32 4.11
C GLN A 409 -0.32 14.78 4.34
N GLN A 410 -0.82 13.89 3.48
CA GLN A 410 -2.13 13.26 3.64
C GLN A 410 -2.16 12.34 4.86
N ALA A 411 -1.10 11.55 5.05
CA ALA A 411 -0.96 10.69 6.22
C ALA A 411 -0.95 11.50 7.54
N LEU A 412 -0.31 12.67 7.57
CA LEU A 412 -0.33 13.58 8.73
C LEU A 412 -1.74 14.09 9.07
N LYS A 413 -2.57 14.30 8.05
CA LYS A 413 -3.97 14.73 8.22
C LYS A 413 -4.91 13.58 8.57
N GLY A 414 -4.41 12.34 8.62
CA GLY A 414 -5.25 11.14 8.76
C GLY A 414 -6.10 10.84 7.52
N GLU A 415 -5.80 11.48 6.38
CA GLU A 415 -6.50 11.24 5.12
C GLU A 415 -6.07 9.89 4.56
N THR A 416 -6.98 8.92 4.57
CA THR A 416 -6.85 7.71 3.76
C THR A 416 -7.72 7.89 2.51
N LYS A 417 -7.13 7.87 1.31
CA LYS A 417 -7.95 7.87 0.08
C LYS A 417 -8.90 6.66 0.12
N PRO A 418 -10.20 6.83 -0.12
CA PRO A 418 -11.10 5.69 -0.29
C PRO A 418 -10.56 4.78 -1.40
N GLN A 419 -10.59 3.47 -1.15
CA GLN A 419 -10.13 2.44 -2.08
C GLN A 419 -10.94 2.45 -3.38
#